data_AF-A0A2V6FHD8-F1
#
_entry.id   AF-A0A2V6FHD8-F1
#
_cell.length_a   1.000
_cell.length_b   1.000
_cell.length_c   1.000
_cell.angle_alpha   90.00
_cell.angle_beta   90.00
_cell.angle_gamma   90.00
#
_symmetry.space_group_name_H-M   'P 1'
#
loop_
_entity.id
_entity.type
_entity.pdbx_description
1 polymer ?
#
loop_
_entity_poly.entity_id
_entity_poly.type
_entity_poly.pdbx_seq_one_letter_code
_entity_poly.pdbx_strand_id
1 'polypeptide(L)'
;VVQTRAKPLGIEIKIGDYSRFKFDNTIFGALVQYPATDGAIYDYADFGKRAHDAGALFVVAADILALTLLKPPGEFGADVAVGNTQRFGVPLGFGGPHAAYFATRDQYKRHMPGRLVGVSHDAEGRPAYRLALQTREQHIRRDKATSNICTAQVLLAVIASMYAVYHGPKGLRAIAERVHRLTSQLADGLRALGCTIIHGNFFDTVRVEVESSEVILEHAAKAGCNLRALGPRAVGISFDETTTPRDIELLMSVFRGTTVRDFADDDLGEAPLRIPQSAIRNSEFLAHPIFNTHDTETEMLRYLKKLESRDLSLTTSMIPLGSCTMKLNATAEMFPISWPEISKLHPFAPSDQTRGYREICEQLEEWLAEITGFAAISLQPNAGSQGEFAGLLAIREYHASRAEAHRNVCLIATSAHGTNPASAVMAGFKVVSVACLKDGDIDLADLRTKADEHARDLAALMVTYPSTHGVFEPTIREICDIVHAHGGQVFMDGANMNAQCGLCRPGDYGADVCHLNLHKTFCIPHGGGGPGVGPIGVAKHLVNFLPSAANVQGPKSNSERIREQAAQRRSIGPVAAAPYGSASILTITWMYIRMMGPEGLKRASEVAILNANYIAKRLDPAFPVLFKGKH
;
A
#
# COMPACT_ATOMS: atom_id res chain seq x y z
N VAL A 1 -8.62 -5.87 4.73
CA VAL A 1 -7.15 -6.04 4.91
C VAL A 1 -6.82 -6.81 6.19
N VAL A 2 -7.18 -6.34 7.39
CA VAL A 2 -6.86 -7.04 8.65
C VAL A 2 -7.39 -8.49 8.66
N GLN A 3 -8.66 -8.70 8.33
CA GLN A 3 -9.26 -10.04 8.19
C GLN A 3 -8.52 -10.91 7.15
N THR A 4 -8.15 -10.33 6.00
CA THR A 4 -7.39 -11.01 4.94
C THR A 4 -6.03 -11.52 5.45
N ARG A 5 -5.33 -10.72 6.26
CA ARG A 5 -4.04 -11.11 6.86
C ARG A 5 -4.18 -12.13 7.99
N ALA A 6 -5.29 -12.07 8.75
CA ALA A 6 -5.55 -12.95 9.87
C ALA A 6 -5.93 -14.38 9.43
N LYS A 7 -6.76 -14.50 8.39
CA LYS A 7 -7.29 -15.77 7.87
C LYS A 7 -6.23 -16.87 7.62
N PRO A 8 -5.16 -16.64 6.85
CA PRO A 8 -4.18 -17.69 6.57
C PRO A 8 -3.39 -18.15 7.81
N LEU A 9 -3.30 -17.31 8.84
CA LEU A 9 -2.60 -17.57 10.09
C LEU A 9 -3.50 -18.22 11.15
N GLY A 10 -4.78 -18.47 10.84
CA GLY A 10 -5.74 -19.00 11.80
C GLY A 10 -6.10 -18.03 12.93
N ILE A 11 -5.88 -16.72 12.71
CA ILE A 11 -6.21 -15.68 13.70
C ILE A 11 -7.69 -15.31 13.56
N GLU A 12 -8.45 -15.50 14.64
CA GLU A 12 -9.85 -15.07 14.72
C GLU A 12 -9.93 -13.54 14.91
N ILE A 13 -10.84 -12.89 14.17
CA ILE A 13 -11.13 -11.46 14.32
C ILE A 13 -12.54 -11.27 14.86
N LYS A 14 -12.63 -10.76 16.09
CA LYS A 14 -13.90 -10.36 16.72
C LYS A 14 -14.17 -8.88 16.41
N ILE A 15 -15.24 -8.60 15.66
CA ILE A 15 -15.67 -7.23 15.33
C ILE A 15 -16.85 -6.88 16.22
N GLY A 16 -16.77 -5.75 16.93
CA GLY A 16 -17.83 -5.30 17.80
C GLY A 16 -17.60 -3.91 18.38
N ASP A 17 -18.55 -3.49 19.22
CA ASP A 17 -18.50 -2.23 19.96
C ASP A 17 -17.52 -2.33 21.13
N TYR A 18 -16.53 -1.44 21.18
CA TYR A 18 -15.48 -1.42 22.20
C TYR A 18 -16.05 -1.27 23.62
N SER A 19 -17.17 -0.57 23.77
CA SER A 19 -17.80 -0.30 25.07
C SER A 19 -18.41 -1.57 25.69
N ARG A 20 -18.82 -2.52 24.84
CA ARG A 20 -19.44 -3.79 25.26
C ARG A 20 -18.49 -4.98 25.21
N PHE A 21 -17.33 -4.80 24.58
CA PHE A 21 -16.35 -5.87 24.44
C PHE A 21 -15.77 -6.25 25.81
N LYS A 22 -15.73 -7.56 26.08
CA LYS A 22 -15.14 -8.12 27.29
C LYS A 22 -13.86 -8.86 26.91
N PHE A 23 -12.77 -8.50 27.56
CA PHE A 23 -11.50 -9.20 27.38
C PHE A 23 -11.50 -10.51 28.17
N ASP A 24 -10.84 -11.51 27.58
CA ASP A 24 -10.48 -12.77 28.20
C ASP A 24 -9.02 -13.10 27.81
N ASN A 25 -8.48 -14.18 28.37
CA ASN A 25 -7.08 -14.57 28.15
C ASN A 25 -6.79 -15.13 26.73
N THR A 26 -7.79 -15.16 25.84
CA THR A 26 -7.62 -15.58 24.43
C THR A 26 -7.34 -14.41 23.49
N ILE A 27 -7.52 -13.17 23.95
CA ILE A 27 -7.29 -11.96 23.17
C ILE A 27 -5.83 -11.52 23.31
N PHE A 28 -5.10 -11.44 22.20
CA PHE A 28 -3.71 -10.97 22.19
C PHE A 28 -3.57 -9.48 21.80
N GLY A 29 -4.63 -8.88 21.24
CA GLY A 29 -4.59 -7.48 20.85
C GLY A 29 -5.95 -6.91 20.50
N ALA A 30 -6.07 -5.59 20.60
CA ALA A 30 -7.25 -4.83 20.21
C ALA A 30 -6.86 -3.66 19.31
N LEU A 31 -7.63 -3.43 18.24
CA LEU A 31 -7.47 -2.32 17.31
C LEU A 31 -8.69 -1.42 17.36
N VAL A 32 -8.49 -0.13 17.66
CA VAL A 32 -9.54 0.91 17.61
C VAL A 32 -9.13 2.05 16.68
N GLN A 33 -10.10 2.85 16.24
CA GLN A 33 -9.87 4.01 15.37
C GLN A 33 -10.13 5.31 16.15
N TYR A 34 -9.27 6.33 15.96
CA TYR A 34 -9.31 7.61 16.68
C TYR A 34 -8.93 8.83 15.80
N PRO A 35 -9.87 9.71 15.41
CA PRO A 35 -11.33 9.58 15.55
C PRO A 35 -11.90 8.36 14.82
N ALA A 36 -13.12 7.94 15.19
CA ALA A 36 -13.79 6.80 14.57
C ALA A 36 -14.15 7.07 13.09
N THR A 37 -14.51 6.00 12.35
CA THR A 37 -14.84 6.10 10.92
C THR A 37 -16.04 7.00 10.62
N ASP A 38 -16.93 7.22 11.58
CA ASP A 38 -18.09 8.12 11.47
C ASP A 38 -17.88 9.45 12.23
N GLY A 39 -16.64 9.75 12.59
CA GLY A 39 -16.20 11.02 13.15
C GLY A 39 -16.17 11.11 14.67
N ALA A 40 -16.74 10.12 15.38
CA ALA A 40 -16.81 10.16 16.84
C ALA A 40 -15.42 10.19 17.50
N ILE A 41 -15.29 11.04 18.52
CA ILE A 41 -14.15 11.03 19.44
C ILE A 41 -14.56 10.26 20.70
N TYR A 42 -13.91 9.12 20.93
CA TYR A 42 -14.12 8.28 22.11
C TYR A 42 -12.93 8.35 23.06
N ASP A 43 -13.19 8.20 24.36
CA ASP A 43 -12.15 7.98 25.37
C ASP A 43 -11.88 6.48 25.50
N TYR A 44 -10.70 6.05 25.04
CA TYR A 44 -10.29 4.65 25.07
C TYR A 44 -9.39 4.30 26.26
N ALA A 45 -9.15 5.20 27.22
CA ALA A 45 -8.22 4.95 28.32
C ALA A 45 -8.59 3.70 29.14
N ASP A 46 -9.87 3.56 29.52
CA ASP A 46 -10.35 2.37 30.23
C ASP A 46 -10.27 1.10 29.35
N PHE A 47 -10.62 1.21 28.06
CA PHE A 47 -10.55 0.09 27.14
C PHE A 47 -9.11 -0.43 26.98
N GLY A 48 -8.13 0.48 26.85
CA GLY A 48 -6.71 0.14 26.82
C GLY A 48 -6.25 -0.52 28.11
N LYS A 49 -6.68 0.00 29.27
CA LYS A 49 -6.40 -0.64 30.58
C LYS A 49 -6.96 -2.05 30.65
N ARG A 50 -8.21 -2.27 30.23
CA ARG A 50 -8.82 -3.61 30.22
C ARG A 50 -8.12 -4.57 29.25
N ALA A 51 -7.57 -4.06 28.14
CA ALA A 51 -6.74 -4.87 27.24
C ALA A 51 -5.44 -5.30 27.94
N HIS A 52 -4.75 -4.38 28.60
CA HIS A 52 -3.52 -4.67 29.34
C HIS A 52 -3.74 -5.60 30.54
N ASP A 53 -4.83 -5.42 31.29
CA ASP A 53 -5.21 -6.29 32.41
C ASP A 53 -5.43 -7.75 31.95
N ALA A 54 -5.77 -7.97 30.67
CA ALA A 54 -5.89 -9.29 30.04
C ALA A 54 -4.62 -9.77 29.29
N GLY A 55 -3.53 -8.98 29.31
CA GLY A 55 -2.28 -9.29 28.61
C GLY A 55 -2.29 -9.01 27.09
N ALA A 56 -3.31 -8.30 26.59
CA ALA A 56 -3.45 -7.94 25.18
C ALA A 56 -2.73 -6.60 24.86
N LEU A 57 -2.23 -6.45 23.64
CA LEU A 57 -1.68 -5.18 23.15
C LEU A 57 -2.78 -4.23 22.65
N PHE A 58 -2.64 -2.95 22.94
CA PHE A 58 -3.58 -1.92 22.52
C PHE A 58 -3.06 -1.12 21.33
N VAL A 59 -3.74 -1.25 20.18
CA VAL A 59 -3.38 -0.61 18.91
C VAL A 59 -4.41 0.45 18.53
N VAL A 60 -3.96 1.63 18.14
CA VAL A 60 -4.83 2.74 17.73
C VAL A 60 -4.48 3.17 16.31
N ALA A 61 -5.46 3.10 15.40
CA ALA A 61 -5.37 3.74 14.11
C ALA A 61 -5.83 5.20 14.24
N ALA A 62 -4.92 6.17 14.10
CA ALA A 62 -5.20 7.58 14.36
C ALA A 62 -4.85 8.52 13.19
N ASP A 63 -5.64 9.57 13.05
CA ASP A 63 -5.43 10.61 12.03
C ASP A 63 -4.37 11.63 12.48
N ILE A 64 -3.31 11.79 11.69
CA ILE A 64 -2.14 12.59 12.09
C ILE A 64 -2.43 14.09 12.22
N LEU A 65 -3.41 14.65 11.49
CA LEU A 65 -3.79 16.06 11.61
C LEU A 65 -4.67 16.26 12.85
N ALA A 66 -5.61 15.33 13.10
CA ALA A 66 -6.44 15.36 14.30
C ALA A 66 -5.58 15.35 15.56
N LEU A 67 -4.48 14.58 15.57
CA LEU A 67 -3.53 14.52 16.69
C LEU A 67 -2.77 15.82 16.98
N THR A 68 -2.93 16.88 16.17
CA THR A 68 -2.39 18.21 16.53
C THR A 68 -3.27 18.91 17.58
N LEU A 69 -4.56 18.55 17.66
CA LEU A 69 -5.54 19.04 18.63
C LEU A 69 -5.95 17.97 19.66
N LEU A 70 -5.91 16.70 19.27
CA LEU A 70 -6.35 15.58 20.10
C LEU A 70 -5.21 14.98 20.92
N LYS A 71 -5.51 14.62 22.17
CA LYS A 71 -4.66 13.85 23.05
C LYS A 71 -4.18 12.60 22.29
N PRO A 72 -2.86 12.43 22.07
CA PRO A 72 -2.34 11.36 21.22
C PRO A 72 -2.39 9.98 21.89
N PRO A 73 -2.42 8.88 21.09
CA PRO A 73 -2.54 7.51 21.60
C PRO A 73 -1.56 7.12 22.71
N GLY A 74 -0.31 7.62 22.65
CA GLY A 74 0.69 7.33 23.68
C GLY A 74 0.30 7.83 25.08
N GLU A 75 -0.48 8.90 25.18
CA GLU A 75 -0.91 9.51 26.45
C GLU A 75 -2.14 8.83 27.07
N PHE A 76 -2.80 7.92 26.35
CA PHE A 76 -3.89 7.10 26.89
C PHE A 76 -3.60 5.60 26.78
N GLY A 77 -2.32 5.24 26.67
CA GLY A 77 -1.85 3.88 26.91
C GLY A 77 -1.63 3.01 25.67
N ALA A 78 -1.80 3.51 24.44
CA ALA A 78 -1.57 2.69 23.25
C ALA A 78 -0.12 2.15 23.17
N ASP A 79 0.02 0.89 22.76
CA ASP A 79 1.31 0.23 22.52
C ASP A 79 1.80 0.47 21.10
N VAL A 80 0.86 0.65 20.17
CA VAL A 80 1.10 0.92 18.76
C VAL A 80 0.12 1.98 18.28
N ALA A 81 0.62 2.97 17.54
CA ALA A 81 -0.19 3.91 16.78
C ALA A 81 0.12 3.75 15.28
N VAL A 82 -0.92 3.64 14.46
CA VAL A 82 -0.80 3.53 12.99
C VAL A 82 -1.71 4.53 12.29
N GLY A 83 -1.43 4.87 11.05
CA GLY A 83 -2.32 5.71 10.27
C GLY A 83 -1.73 6.09 8.93
N ASN A 84 -2.36 7.05 8.26
CA ASN A 84 -1.91 7.56 6.97
C ASN A 84 -1.41 9.01 7.13
N THR A 85 -0.28 9.35 6.52
CA THR A 85 0.24 10.72 6.48
C THR A 85 -0.19 11.49 5.22
N GLN A 86 -1.14 10.95 4.43
CA GLN A 86 -1.58 11.54 3.16
C GLN A 86 -1.96 13.02 3.30
N ARG A 87 -2.78 13.35 4.31
CA ARG A 87 -3.26 14.73 4.50
C ARG A 87 -2.18 15.71 4.96
N PHE A 88 -0.93 15.28 5.11
CA PHE A 88 0.23 16.15 5.21
C PHE A 88 0.83 16.36 3.81
N GLY A 89 0.11 17.10 2.97
CA GLY A 89 0.62 17.60 1.69
C GLY A 89 0.81 16.58 0.56
N VAL A 90 0.24 15.37 0.66
CA VAL A 90 0.29 14.36 -0.41
C VAL A 90 -1.05 14.29 -1.13
N PRO A 91 -1.13 14.24 -2.48
CA PRO A 91 -2.40 14.16 -3.20
C PRO A 91 -3.24 12.91 -2.87
N LEU A 92 -4.55 12.96 -3.12
CA LEU A 92 -5.46 11.81 -2.95
C LEU A 92 -5.07 10.63 -3.85
N GLY A 93 -4.72 10.92 -5.11
CA GLY A 93 -4.12 9.97 -6.05
C GLY A 93 -4.97 8.72 -6.35
N PHE A 94 -6.29 8.83 -6.20
CA PHE A 94 -7.24 7.72 -6.35
C PHE A 94 -6.84 6.46 -5.53
N GLY A 95 -6.23 6.68 -4.37
CA GLY A 95 -5.85 5.64 -3.42
C GLY A 95 -4.39 5.68 -2.99
N GLY A 96 -3.51 6.33 -3.76
CA GLY A 96 -2.12 6.49 -3.38
C GLY A 96 -1.22 6.96 -4.53
N PRO A 97 0.10 6.99 -4.30
CA PRO A 97 0.78 6.42 -3.14
C PRO A 97 0.74 7.34 -1.91
N HIS A 98 0.66 6.76 -0.71
CA HIS A 98 0.77 7.50 0.56
C HIS A 98 1.66 6.73 1.54
N ALA A 99 2.40 7.45 2.38
CA ALA A 99 3.11 6.83 3.49
C ALA A 99 2.16 6.56 4.66
N ALA A 100 2.09 5.29 5.08
CA ALA A 100 1.51 4.95 6.37
C ALA A 100 2.56 5.18 7.47
N TYR A 101 2.15 5.70 8.62
CA TYR A 101 3.01 5.72 9.80
C TYR A 101 2.73 4.50 10.69
N PHE A 102 3.78 4.05 11.38
CA PHE A 102 3.72 3.00 12.39
C PHE A 102 4.67 3.41 13.52
N ALA A 103 4.13 3.65 14.71
CA ALA A 103 4.88 3.99 15.91
C ALA A 103 4.56 2.98 17.02
N THR A 104 5.55 2.63 17.84
CA THR A 104 5.38 1.70 18.95
C THR A 104 6.27 2.08 20.13
N ARG A 105 6.01 1.50 21.30
CA ARG A 105 6.88 1.63 22.48
C ARG A 105 8.27 1.07 22.20
N ASP A 106 9.30 1.65 22.84
CA ASP A 106 10.70 1.26 22.64
C ASP A 106 10.95 -0.24 22.86
N GLN A 107 10.26 -0.85 23.83
CA GLN A 107 10.37 -2.29 24.11
C GLN A 107 10.03 -3.19 22.91
N TYR A 108 9.22 -2.72 21.96
CA TYR A 108 8.83 -3.47 20.78
C TYR A 108 9.65 -3.13 19.53
N LYS A 109 10.68 -2.28 19.61
CA LYS A 109 11.48 -1.85 18.44
C LYS A 109 12.10 -3.01 17.66
N ARG A 110 12.39 -4.14 18.33
CA ARG A 110 12.92 -5.36 17.69
C ARG A 110 11.89 -6.11 16.84
N HIS A 111 10.60 -5.83 17.02
CA HIS A 111 9.49 -6.42 16.27
C HIS A 111 8.93 -5.49 15.18
N MET A 112 9.46 -4.27 15.07
CA MET A 112 8.94 -3.29 14.14
C MET A 112 9.11 -3.74 12.68
N PRO A 113 8.06 -3.60 11.84
CA PRO A 113 8.15 -3.91 10.42
C PRO A 113 8.92 -2.83 9.64
N GLY A 114 9.64 -3.24 8.60
CA GLY A 114 10.28 -2.33 7.65
C GLY A 114 11.49 -1.56 8.19
N ARG A 115 11.89 -0.56 7.40
CA ARG A 115 13.09 0.27 7.61
C ARG A 115 12.92 1.22 8.80
N LEU A 116 14.02 1.45 9.51
CA LEU A 116 14.15 2.47 10.55
C LEU A 116 15.46 3.21 10.35
N VAL A 117 15.43 4.54 10.30
CA VAL A 117 16.65 5.37 10.32
C VAL A 117 17.10 5.56 11.77
N GLY A 118 18.40 5.40 12.02
CA GLY A 118 19.02 5.65 13.32
C GLY A 118 20.25 6.56 13.18
N VAL A 119 20.52 7.30 14.25
CA VAL A 119 21.75 8.10 14.39
C VAL A 119 22.91 7.17 14.75
N SER A 120 24.05 7.38 14.11
CA SER A 120 25.34 6.73 14.34
C SER A 120 26.45 7.77 14.23
N HIS A 121 27.70 7.34 14.27
CA HIS A 121 28.87 8.18 13.99
C HIS A 121 29.64 7.64 12.78
N ASP A 122 30.27 8.52 12.01
CA ASP A 122 31.19 8.16 10.93
C ASP A 122 32.62 7.86 11.46
N ALA A 123 33.57 7.61 10.56
CA ALA A 123 34.95 7.30 10.93
C ALA A 123 35.69 8.44 11.65
N GLU A 124 35.21 9.68 11.53
CA GLU A 124 35.75 10.86 12.21
C GLU A 124 34.96 11.22 13.48
N GLY A 125 33.98 10.40 13.87
CA GLY A 125 33.15 10.63 15.06
C GLY A 125 32.02 11.64 14.85
N ARG A 126 31.74 12.08 13.61
CA ARG A 126 30.65 13.02 13.32
C ARG A 126 29.30 12.29 13.29
N PRO A 127 28.21 12.89 13.79
CA PRO A 127 26.88 12.30 13.68
C PRO A 127 26.47 12.04 12.21
N ALA A 128 26.01 10.82 11.93
CA ALA A 128 25.57 10.38 10.61
C ALA A 128 24.32 9.49 10.73
N TYR A 129 23.54 9.41 9.65
CA TYR A 129 22.33 8.60 9.60
C TYR A 129 22.55 7.31 8.82
N ARG A 130 21.96 6.21 9.29
CA ARG A 130 21.92 4.92 8.57
C ARG A 130 20.63 4.17 8.84
N LEU A 131 20.34 3.16 8.03
CA LEU A 131 19.32 2.16 8.39
C LEU A 131 19.81 1.34 9.60
N ALA A 132 18.96 1.25 10.62
CA ALA A 132 19.25 0.63 11.91
C ALA A 132 18.43 -0.64 12.12
N LEU A 133 18.99 -1.57 12.91
CA LEU A 133 18.35 -2.85 13.24
C LEU A 133 17.92 -3.65 12.00
N GLN A 134 18.73 -3.63 10.94
CA GLN A 134 18.40 -4.23 9.64
C GLN A 134 18.20 -5.75 9.71
N THR A 135 18.69 -6.42 10.77
CA THR A 135 18.48 -7.86 10.97
C THR A 135 17.00 -8.23 11.12
N ARG A 136 16.10 -7.28 11.34
CA ARG A 136 14.64 -7.50 11.32
C ARG A 136 14.08 -7.74 9.91
N GLU A 137 14.77 -7.24 8.89
CA GLU A 137 14.25 -7.13 7.53
C GLU A 137 14.47 -8.40 6.71
N GLN A 138 13.63 -8.56 5.68
CA GLN A 138 13.57 -9.75 4.81
C GLN A 138 14.92 -10.14 4.17
N HIS A 139 15.77 -9.17 3.83
CA HIS A 139 17.03 -9.43 3.13
C HIS A 139 18.09 -10.12 4.01
N ILE A 140 17.92 -10.08 5.34
CA ILE A 140 18.77 -10.80 6.29
C ILE A 140 18.02 -12.00 6.87
N ARG A 141 16.79 -11.78 7.36
CA ARG A 141 16.07 -12.78 8.16
C ARG A 141 15.09 -13.67 7.39
N ARG A 142 14.83 -13.39 6.11
CA ARG A 142 14.00 -14.22 5.22
C ARG A 142 12.65 -14.57 5.87
N ASP A 143 12.32 -15.85 6.02
CA ASP A 143 11.10 -16.38 6.68
C ASP A 143 10.93 -15.92 8.13
N LYS A 144 12.01 -15.53 8.82
CA LYS A 144 12.00 -15.07 10.22
C LYS A 144 11.95 -13.54 10.35
N ALA A 145 11.80 -12.82 9.23
CA ALA A 145 11.70 -11.37 9.24
C ALA A 145 10.42 -10.90 9.93
N THR A 146 10.42 -9.66 10.42
CA THR A 146 9.23 -9.08 11.08
C THR A 146 8.09 -8.78 10.11
N SER A 147 8.39 -8.71 8.81
CA SER A 147 7.44 -8.48 7.71
C SER A 147 8.12 -8.82 6.38
N ASN A 148 7.31 -9.07 5.35
CA ASN A 148 7.77 -9.21 3.97
C ASN A 148 8.04 -7.87 3.27
N ILE A 149 7.83 -6.72 3.93
CA ILE A 149 7.99 -5.41 3.28
C ILE A 149 9.43 -5.17 2.81
N CYS A 150 9.58 -4.71 1.57
CA CYS A 150 10.86 -4.32 0.98
C CYS A 150 10.79 -2.90 0.40
N THR A 151 10.13 -2.69 -0.73
CA THR A 151 9.75 -1.33 -1.18
C THR A 151 8.63 -0.82 -0.27
N ALA A 152 8.76 0.41 0.21
CA ALA A 152 7.80 1.07 1.07
C ALA A 152 7.25 2.33 0.37
N GLN A 153 7.22 3.47 1.05
CA GLN A 153 6.65 4.73 0.55
C GLN A 153 7.56 5.93 0.91
N VAL A 154 8.87 5.77 0.69
CA VAL A 154 9.90 6.72 1.18
C VAL A 154 9.68 8.14 0.64
N LEU A 155 9.49 8.31 -0.67
CA LEU A 155 9.27 9.64 -1.25
C LEU A 155 8.06 10.35 -0.61
N LEU A 156 6.99 9.62 -0.31
CA LEU A 156 5.78 10.22 0.26
C LEU A 156 5.94 10.50 1.77
N ALA A 157 6.75 9.70 2.46
CA ALA A 157 7.17 10.02 3.83
C ALA A 157 8.06 11.28 3.85
N VAL A 158 8.93 11.46 2.84
CA VAL A 158 9.70 12.69 2.66
C VAL A 158 8.75 13.87 2.45
N ILE A 159 7.81 13.81 1.50
CA ILE A 159 6.83 14.89 1.26
C ILE A 159 6.06 15.24 2.55
N ALA A 160 5.53 14.25 3.26
CA ALA A 160 4.80 14.49 4.51
C ALA A 160 5.69 15.09 5.62
N SER A 161 6.97 14.67 5.69
CA SER A 161 7.92 15.28 6.62
C SER A 161 8.26 16.73 6.25
N MET A 162 8.34 17.04 4.96
CA MET A 162 8.62 18.38 4.45
C MET A 162 7.42 19.31 4.66
N TYR A 163 6.20 18.80 4.52
CA TYR A 163 4.98 19.50 4.94
C TYR A 163 5.02 19.86 6.43
N ALA A 164 5.40 18.91 7.29
CA ALA A 164 5.53 19.17 8.73
C ALA A 164 6.68 20.14 9.08
N VAL A 165 7.80 20.10 8.35
CA VAL A 165 8.91 21.06 8.48
C VAL A 165 8.46 22.46 8.09
N TYR A 166 7.76 22.59 6.98
CA TYR A 166 7.34 23.88 6.43
C TYR A 166 6.27 24.57 7.27
N HIS A 167 5.29 23.81 7.79
CA HIS A 167 4.23 24.38 8.62
C HIS A 167 4.59 24.49 10.10
N GLY A 168 5.52 23.65 10.57
CA GLY A 168 5.85 23.53 11.99
C GLY A 168 4.64 23.15 12.87
N PRO A 169 4.81 23.10 14.20
CA PRO A 169 3.71 22.77 15.11
C PRO A 169 2.57 23.80 15.08
N LYS A 170 2.90 25.09 14.89
CA LYS A 170 1.90 26.18 14.86
C LYS A 170 1.04 26.14 13.60
N GLY A 171 1.64 26.00 12.42
CA GLY A 171 0.90 25.94 11.16
C GLY A 171 0.01 24.70 11.08
N LEU A 172 0.52 23.53 11.49
CA LEU A 172 -0.28 22.30 11.53
C LEU A 172 -1.47 22.41 12.49
N ARG A 173 -1.27 23.00 13.67
CA ARG A 173 -2.36 23.28 14.61
C ARG A 173 -3.38 24.26 14.02
N ALA A 174 -2.94 25.33 13.37
CA ALA A 174 -3.83 26.30 12.73
C ALA A 174 -4.67 25.67 11.60
N ILE A 175 -4.07 24.78 10.79
CA ILE A 175 -4.79 24.00 9.77
C ILE A 175 -5.87 23.15 10.44
N ALA A 176 -5.52 22.39 11.48
CA ALA A 176 -6.46 21.54 12.18
C ALA A 176 -7.59 22.32 12.87
N GLU A 177 -7.28 23.47 13.49
CA GLU A 177 -8.25 24.36 14.11
C GLU A 177 -9.23 24.93 13.08
N ARG A 178 -8.74 25.32 11.89
CA ARG A 178 -9.57 25.77 10.79
C ARG A 178 -10.52 24.68 10.29
N VAL A 179 -10.00 23.47 10.05
CA VAL A 179 -10.81 22.32 9.63
C VAL A 179 -11.89 22.01 10.67
N HIS A 180 -11.50 21.93 11.95
CA HIS A 180 -12.41 21.67 13.05
C HIS A 180 -13.50 22.75 13.15
N ARG A 181 -13.12 24.02 13.11
CA ARG A 181 -14.06 25.15 13.18
C ARG A 181 -15.10 25.11 12.07
N LEU A 182 -14.68 24.90 10.81
CA LEU A 182 -15.60 24.78 9.68
C LEU A 182 -16.54 23.58 9.84
N THR A 183 -16.04 22.46 10.37
CA THR A 183 -16.85 21.27 10.65
C THR A 183 -17.90 21.56 11.73
N SER A 184 -17.52 22.27 12.79
CA SER A 184 -18.42 22.69 13.86
C SER A 184 -19.49 23.68 13.34
N GLN A 185 -19.11 24.63 12.46
CA GLN A 185 -20.06 25.55 11.82
C GLN A 185 -21.07 24.80 10.95
N LEU A 186 -20.63 23.83 10.14
CA LEU A 186 -21.53 22.96 9.39
C LEU A 186 -22.48 22.22 10.35
N ALA A 187 -21.95 21.65 11.42
CA ALA A 187 -22.75 20.90 12.37
C ALA A 187 -23.86 21.74 13.01
N ASP A 188 -23.54 22.97 13.42
CA ASP A 188 -24.52 23.86 14.02
C ASP A 188 -25.53 24.40 13.00
N GLY A 189 -25.08 24.67 11.77
CA GLY A 189 -25.96 24.97 10.65
C GLY A 189 -26.96 23.84 10.38
N LEU A 190 -26.49 22.59 10.26
CA LEU A 190 -27.36 21.44 10.02
C LEU A 190 -28.35 21.23 11.17
N ARG A 191 -27.95 21.45 12.43
CA ARG A 191 -28.87 21.42 13.58
C ARG A 191 -29.93 22.51 13.49
N ALA A 192 -29.56 23.72 13.06
CA ALA A 192 -30.52 24.82 12.86
C ALA A 192 -31.53 24.51 11.74
N LEU A 193 -31.19 23.63 10.80
CA LEU A 193 -32.13 23.09 9.79
C LEU A 193 -32.98 21.93 10.31
N GLY A 194 -32.83 21.52 11.58
CA GLY A 194 -33.54 20.39 12.16
C GLY A 194 -32.90 19.03 11.88
N CYS A 195 -31.69 18.98 11.30
CA CYS A 195 -30.98 17.71 11.11
C CYS A 195 -30.43 17.18 12.44
N THR A 196 -30.45 15.86 12.61
CA THR A 196 -29.88 15.20 13.79
C THR A 196 -28.43 14.79 13.52
N ILE A 197 -27.50 15.27 14.34
CA ILE A 197 -26.09 14.88 14.31
C ILE A 197 -25.84 13.91 15.46
N ILE A 198 -25.44 12.68 15.12
CA ILE A 198 -25.35 11.56 16.07
C ILE A 198 -24.35 11.84 17.20
N HIS A 199 -23.19 12.40 16.84
CA HIS A 199 -22.08 12.59 17.77
C HIS A 199 -21.94 14.06 18.15
N GLY A 200 -21.90 14.34 19.45
CA GLY A 200 -21.61 15.70 19.95
C GLY A 200 -20.14 16.08 19.81
N ASN A 201 -19.24 15.09 19.75
CA ASN A 201 -17.79 15.26 19.72
C ASN A 201 -17.17 14.69 18.45
N PHE A 202 -16.43 15.50 17.72
CA PHE A 202 -15.79 15.14 16.45
C PHE A 202 -14.60 16.05 16.13
N PHE A 203 -13.75 15.62 15.20
CA PHE A 203 -12.69 16.46 14.64
C PHE A 203 -13.16 17.15 13.35
N ASP A 204 -13.18 16.41 12.24
CA ASP A 204 -13.47 16.92 10.91
C ASP A 204 -14.65 16.22 10.23
N THR A 205 -15.24 15.23 10.91
CA THR A 205 -16.22 14.32 10.33
C THR A 205 -17.49 14.29 11.17
N VAL A 206 -18.64 14.49 10.52
CA VAL A 206 -19.96 14.41 11.16
C VAL A 206 -20.81 13.33 10.53
N ARG A 207 -21.62 12.67 11.37
CA ARG A 207 -22.65 11.72 10.95
C ARG A 207 -24.02 12.34 11.15
N VAL A 208 -24.75 12.50 10.05
CA VAL A 208 -26.05 13.15 9.99
C VAL A 208 -27.12 12.10 9.71
N GLU A 209 -28.17 12.04 10.53
CA GLU A 209 -29.35 11.22 10.24
C GLU A 209 -30.20 11.88 9.16
N VAL A 210 -30.69 11.05 8.25
CA VAL A 210 -31.52 11.46 7.11
C VAL A 210 -32.62 10.44 6.90
N GLU A 211 -33.69 10.83 6.21
CA GLU A 211 -34.75 9.90 5.83
C GLU A 211 -34.26 8.88 4.80
N SER A 212 -33.52 9.35 3.79
CA SER A 212 -32.87 8.53 2.78
C SER A 212 -31.49 9.09 2.44
N SER A 213 -30.45 8.28 2.64
CA SER A 213 -29.08 8.63 2.23
C SER A 213 -28.96 8.77 0.72
N GLU A 214 -29.71 7.97 -0.03
CA GLU A 214 -29.68 7.98 -1.50
C GLU A 214 -30.13 9.33 -2.08
N VAL A 215 -31.24 9.88 -1.56
CA VAL A 215 -31.76 11.18 -1.99
C VAL A 215 -30.75 12.31 -1.72
N ILE A 216 -30.16 12.32 -0.52
CA ILE A 216 -29.17 13.33 -0.15
C ILE A 216 -27.90 13.21 -0.99
N LEU A 217 -27.45 11.99 -1.29
CA LEU A 217 -26.30 11.76 -2.18
C LEU A 217 -26.59 12.20 -3.61
N GLU A 218 -27.81 11.98 -4.12
CA GLU A 218 -28.21 12.46 -5.45
C GLU A 218 -28.19 13.99 -5.51
N HIS A 219 -28.71 14.67 -4.47
CA HIS A 219 -28.66 16.13 -4.36
C HIS A 219 -27.22 16.65 -4.28
N ALA A 220 -26.38 16.01 -3.46
CA ALA A 220 -24.95 16.35 -3.34
C ALA A 220 -24.22 16.18 -4.69
N ALA A 221 -24.46 15.07 -5.39
CA ALA A 221 -23.86 14.80 -6.69
C ALA A 221 -24.25 15.85 -7.74
N LYS A 222 -25.53 16.26 -7.78
CA LYS A 222 -26.00 17.37 -8.64
C LYS A 222 -25.34 18.71 -8.29
N ALA A 223 -24.98 18.90 -7.03
CA ALA A 223 -24.27 20.07 -6.53
C ALA A 223 -22.74 19.98 -6.70
N GLY A 224 -22.21 18.88 -7.24
CA GLY A 224 -20.78 18.69 -7.49
C GLY A 224 -19.97 18.24 -6.27
N CYS A 225 -20.60 17.67 -5.24
CA CYS A 225 -19.90 17.13 -4.07
C CYS A 225 -20.29 15.66 -3.79
N ASN A 226 -19.37 14.91 -3.17
CA ASN A 226 -19.60 13.52 -2.77
C ASN A 226 -19.66 13.42 -1.25
N LEU A 227 -20.69 12.74 -0.73
CA LEU A 227 -20.79 12.38 0.68
C LEU A 227 -20.68 10.87 0.86
N ARG A 228 -20.54 10.41 2.10
CA ARG A 228 -20.45 8.99 2.41
C ARG A 228 -21.79 8.44 2.88
N ALA A 229 -22.33 7.41 2.22
CA ALA A 229 -23.44 6.65 2.80
C ALA A 229 -22.97 5.89 4.07
N LEU A 230 -23.67 6.08 5.18
CA LEU A 230 -23.47 5.34 6.44
C LEU A 230 -24.69 4.46 6.74
N GLY A 231 -25.06 3.64 5.76
CA GLY A 231 -26.34 2.92 5.73
C GLY A 231 -27.46 3.77 5.10
N PRO A 232 -28.69 3.24 5.04
CA PRO A 232 -29.79 3.86 4.27
C PRO A 232 -30.31 5.17 4.85
N ARG A 233 -30.02 5.47 6.13
CA ARG A 233 -30.60 6.58 6.89
C ARG A 233 -29.56 7.50 7.54
N ALA A 234 -28.31 7.44 7.06
CA ALA A 234 -27.28 8.34 7.54
C ALA A 234 -26.26 8.67 6.45
N VAL A 235 -25.74 9.89 6.51
CA VAL A 235 -24.64 10.34 5.66
C VAL A 235 -23.50 10.84 6.53
N GLY A 236 -22.27 10.53 6.11
CA GLY A 236 -21.04 11.03 6.68
C GLY A 236 -20.48 12.16 5.82
N ILE A 237 -20.03 13.23 6.47
CA ILE A 237 -19.41 14.39 5.84
C ILE A 237 -18.07 14.61 6.51
N SER A 238 -16.98 14.63 5.75
CA SER A 238 -15.61 14.87 6.25
C SER A 238 -15.05 16.10 5.56
N PHE A 239 -14.63 17.08 6.36
CA PHE A 239 -13.94 18.27 5.89
C PHE A 239 -12.44 18.12 5.93
N ASP A 240 -11.75 18.94 5.14
CA ASP A 240 -10.31 18.91 5.01
C ASP A 240 -9.74 20.32 4.82
N GLU A 241 -8.42 20.40 4.61
CA GLU A 241 -7.70 21.67 4.48
C GLU A 241 -8.23 22.55 3.33
N THR A 242 -8.81 21.95 2.29
CA THR A 242 -9.32 22.66 1.11
C THR A 242 -10.70 23.28 1.33
N THR A 243 -11.42 22.85 2.38
CA THR A 243 -12.76 23.33 2.68
C THR A 243 -12.78 24.84 2.93
N THR A 244 -13.82 25.49 2.43
CA THR A 244 -14.09 26.93 2.53
C THR A 244 -15.50 27.18 3.10
N PRO A 245 -15.82 28.41 3.56
CA PRO A 245 -17.18 28.75 3.99
C PRO A 245 -18.25 28.46 2.92
N ARG A 246 -17.91 28.62 1.63
CA ARG A 246 -18.82 28.32 0.51
C ARG A 246 -19.23 26.85 0.45
N ASP A 247 -18.37 25.93 0.89
CA ASP A 247 -18.70 24.51 0.93
C ASP A 247 -19.74 24.21 2.03
N ILE A 248 -19.72 24.98 3.12
CA ILE A 248 -20.77 24.91 4.15
C ILE A 248 -22.11 25.35 3.55
N GLU A 249 -22.14 26.46 2.82
CA GLU A 249 -23.35 26.97 2.16
C GLU A 249 -23.92 25.96 1.16
N LEU A 250 -23.06 25.35 0.35
CA LEU A 250 -23.41 24.31 -0.61
C LEU A 250 -24.05 23.11 0.10
N LEU A 251 -23.45 22.62 1.17
CA LEU A 251 -24.01 21.51 1.93
C LEU A 251 -25.33 21.91 2.59
N MET A 252 -25.40 23.09 3.19
CA MET A 252 -26.62 23.60 3.79
C MET A 252 -27.76 23.75 2.76
N SER A 253 -27.49 24.04 1.49
CA SER A 253 -28.50 24.06 0.44
C SER A 253 -28.94 22.66 0.04
N VAL A 254 -28.01 21.70 -0.05
CA VAL A 254 -28.28 20.28 -0.30
C VAL A 254 -29.26 19.71 0.73
N PHE A 255 -29.06 20.02 2.01
CA PHE A 255 -29.94 19.55 3.09
C PHE A 255 -31.27 20.32 3.20
N ARG A 256 -31.32 21.57 2.74
CA ARG A 256 -32.59 22.34 2.63
C ARG A 256 -33.47 21.92 1.46
N GLY A 257 -32.88 21.33 0.41
CA GLY A 257 -33.57 21.09 -0.87
C GLY A 257 -33.87 22.38 -1.64
N THR A 258 -33.14 23.47 -1.37
CA THR A 258 -33.28 24.77 -2.05
C THR A 258 -32.01 25.12 -2.82
N THR A 259 -32.08 26.11 -3.72
CA THR A 259 -30.88 26.67 -4.36
C THR A 259 -29.97 27.34 -3.32
N VAL A 260 -28.67 27.41 -3.62
CA VAL A 260 -27.66 28.08 -2.79
C VAL A 260 -28.06 29.54 -2.57
N ARG A 261 -28.14 29.99 -1.31
CA ARG A 261 -28.20 31.41 -0.98
C ARG A 261 -26.76 31.92 -0.84
N ASP A 262 -26.46 33.05 -1.46
CA ASP A 262 -25.25 33.82 -1.14
C ASP A 262 -25.43 34.37 0.28
N PHE A 263 -24.64 33.87 1.23
CA PHE A 263 -24.56 34.38 2.60
C PHE A 263 -23.26 35.18 2.79
N ALA A 264 -22.80 35.84 1.72
CA ALA A 264 -21.51 36.54 1.68
C ALA A 264 -21.28 37.54 2.83
N ASP A 265 -22.34 37.93 3.55
CA ASP A 265 -22.32 38.87 4.68
C ASP A 265 -22.83 38.30 6.03
N ASP A 266 -23.23 37.03 6.14
CA ASP A 266 -23.62 36.46 7.44
C ASP A 266 -22.37 35.96 8.18
N ASP A 267 -22.02 36.63 9.27
CA ASP A 267 -21.03 36.13 10.23
C ASP A 267 -21.51 34.77 10.77
N LEU A 268 -20.87 33.68 10.31
CA LEU A 268 -21.15 32.31 10.75
C LEU A 268 -20.86 32.10 12.25
N GLY A 269 -20.41 33.14 12.96
CA GLY A 269 -20.18 33.16 14.39
C GLY A 269 -18.99 32.31 14.82
N GLU A 270 -18.59 32.47 16.08
CA GLU A 270 -17.64 31.55 16.69
C GLU A 270 -18.28 30.18 16.90
N ALA A 271 -17.75 29.17 16.21
CA ALA A 271 -18.18 27.80 16.41
C ALA A 271 -17.62 27.25 17.73
N PRO A 272 -18.43 26.53 18.53
CA PRO A 272 -17.96 25.89 19.75
C PRO A 272 -16.94 24.79 19.45
N LEU A 273 -16.01 24.60 20.39
CA LEU A 273 -15.08 23.47 20.38
C LEU A 273 -15.87 22.16 20.60
N ARG A 274 -15.86 21.27 19.61
CA ARG A 274 -16.55 19.96 19.66
C ARG A 274 -15.58 18.82 20.02
N ILE A 275 -14.56 19.14 20.80
CA ILE A 275 -13.58 18.19 21.34
C ILE A 275 -13.78 18.16 22.87
N PRO A 276 -14.00 16.98 23.47
CA PRO A 276 -14.22 16.89 24.91
C PRO A 276 -12.92 17.21 25.66
N GLN A 277 -13.03 17.81 26.85
CA GLN A 277 -11.88 18.26 27.63
C GLN A 277 -10.82 17.16 27.86
N SER A 278 -11.26 15.91 28.05
CA SER A 278 -10.36 14.75 28.24
C SER A 278 -9.55 14.38 26.99
N ALA A 279 -10.01 14.79 25.80
CA ALA A 279 -9.37 14.51 24.53
C ALA A 279 -8.58 15.71 23.98
N ILE A 280 -8.54 16.85 24.66
CA ILE A 280 -7.73 18.00 24.22
C ILE A 280 -6.25 17.70 24.44
N ARG A 281 -5.44 17.97 23.41
CA ARG A 281 -3.99 17.86 23.49
C ARG A 281 -3.39 19.00 24.30
N ASN A 282 -2.65 18.64 25.36
CA ASN A 282 -1.85 19.58 26.14
C ASN A 282 -0.34 19.42 25.90
N SER A 283 0.11 18.32 25.30
CA SER A 283 1.52 18.07 25.01
C SER A 283 2.04 18.83 23.80
N GLU A 284 3.31 19.20 23.85
CA GLU A 284 4.04 19.75 22.71
C GLU A 284 4.35 18.67 21.65
N PHE A 285 4.57 19.10 20.41
CA PHE A 285 5.11 18.29 19.31
C PHE A 285 6.02 19.13 18.43
N LEU A 286 6.89 18.46 17.68
CA LEU A 286 7.77 19.10 16.70
C LEU A 286 8.64 20.22 17.32
N ALA A 287 9.06 20.03 18.57
CA ALA A 287 9.92 20.97 19.29
C ALA A 287 11.37 21.00 18.78
N HIS A 288 11.78 20.02 17.96
CA HIS A 288 13.12 20.00 17.38
C HIS A 288 13.30 21.21 16.42
N PRO A 289 14.47 21.88 16.41
CA PRO A 289 14.67 23.10 15.61
C PRO A 289 14.33 22.94 14.13
N ILE A 290 14.51 21.75 13.55
CA ILE A 290 14.20 21.49 12.13
C ILE A 290 12.78 21.91 11.72
N PHE A 291 11.80 21.82 12.62
CA PHE A 291 10.40 22.17 12.36
C PHE A 291 10.07 23.64 12.69
N ASN A 292 11.06 24.45 13.00
CA ASN A 292 10.90 25.84 13.47
C ASN A 292 11.98 26.78 12.89
N THR A 293 12.64 26.38 11.79
CA THR A 293 13.74 27.14 11.16
C THR A 293 13.63 27.23 9.62
N HIS A 294 12.51 26.78 9.04
CA HIS A 294 12.33 26.69 7.58
C HIS A 294 10.95 27.20 7.17
N ASP A 295 10.55 28.31 7.76
CA ASP A 295 9.16 28.79 7.73
C ASP A 295 8.87 29.65 6.48
N THR A 296 9.91 30.01 5.72
CA THR A 296 9.79 30.70 4.42
C THR A 296 10.06 29.77 3.25
N GLU A 297 9.45 30.06 2.09
CA GLU A 297 9.68 29.31 0.85
C GLU A 297 11.18 29.26 0.47
N THR A 298 11.92 30.36 0.69
CA THR A 298 13.36 30.42 0.40
C THR A 298 14.18 29.52 1.32
N GLU A 299 13.89 29.48 2.61
CA GLU A 299 14.59 28.59 3.54
C GLU A 299 14.28 27.13 3.23
N MET A 300 13.02 26.82 2.93
CA MET A 300 12.60 25.48 2.56
C MET A 300 13.25 25.01 1.26
N LEU A 301 13.29 25.87 0.24
CA LEU A 301 13.98 25.60 -1.03
C LEU A 301 15.47 25.26 -0.78
N ARG A 302 16.16 26.06 0.04
CA ARG A 302 17.57 25.83 0.38
C ARG A 302 17.76 24.53 1.16
N TYR A 303 16.85 24.21 2.08
CA TYR A 303 16.91 22.98 2.85
C TYR A 303 16.72 21.74 1.99
N LEU A 304 15.69 21.73 1.13
CA LEU A 304 15.46 20.67 0.15
C LEU A 304 16.69 20.48 -0.75
N LYS A 305 17.24 21.57 -1.29
CA LYS A 305 18.41 21.50 -2.19
C LYS A 305 19.65 20.96 -1.48
N LYS A 306 19.85 21.34 -0.21
CA LYS A 306 20.95 20.84 0.63
C LYS A 306 20.85 19.33 0.90
N LEU A 307 19.65 18.79 1.07
CA LEU A 307 19.45 17.35 1.22
C LEU A 307 19.63 16.63 -0.11
N GLU A 308 19.02 17.14 -1.18
CA GLU A 308 19.17 16.60 -2.54
C GLU A 308 20.65 16.50 -2.95
N SER A 309 21.47 17.52 -2.64
CA SER A 309 22.89 17.54 -3.01
C SER A 309 23.76 16.53 -2.27
N ARG A 310 23.23 15.87 -1.23
CA ARG A 310 23.95 14.83 -0.46
C ARG A 310 23.70 13.42 -1.00
N ASP A 311 22.69 13.26 -1.86
CA ASP A 311 22.23 11.96 -2.35
C ASP A 311 22.64 11.77 -3.81
N LEU A 312 23.43 10.74 -4.09
CA LEU A 312 23.76 10.35 -5.46
C LEU A 312 22.51 9.75 -6.13
N SER A 313 22.08 10.35 -7.24
CA SER A 313 20.89 9.91 -7.99
C SER A 313 21.20 9.68 -9.48
N LEU A 314 20.19 9.23 -10.23
CA LEU A 314 20.28 9.01 -11.68
C LEU A 314 20.49 10.31 -12.49
N THR A 315 20.34 11.49 -11.88
CA THR A 315 20.71 12.76 -12.53
C THR A 315 22.22 12.96 -12.64
N THR A 316 23.00 12.15 -11.92
CA THR A 316 24.47 12.26 -11.84
C THR A 316 25.17 11.12 -12.56
N SER A 317 24.81 9.87 -12.28
CA SER A 317 25.51 8.70 -12.83
C SER A 317 24.65 7.45 -12.81
N MET A 318 25.13 6.39 -13.48
CA MET A 318 24.54 5.06 -13.38
C MET A 318 24.64 4.54 -11.94
N ILE A 319 23.53 3.99 -11.42
CA ILE A 319 23.49 3.28 -10.14
C ILE A 319 23.22 1.79 -10.44
N PRO A 320 24.24 0.94 -10.62
CA PRO A 320 24.07 -0.42 -11.16
C PRO A 320 23.65 -1.44 -10.08
N LEU A 321 22.55 -1.19 -9.38
CA LEU A 321 22.01 -2.10 -8.37
C LEU A 321 21.33 -3.32 -9.02
N GLY A 322 21.94 -4.49 -8.88
CA GLY A 322 21.34 -5.77 -9.27
C GLY A 322 19.98 -5.98 -8.61
N SER A 323 19.06 -6.61 -9.33
CA SER A 323 17.64 -6.79 -8.93
C SER A 323 16.83 -5.50 -8.74
N CYS A 324 17.38 -4.30 -8.99
CA CYS A 324 16.63 -3.04 -8.87
C CYS A 324 16.21 -2.40 -10.20
N THR A 325 16.88 -2.73 -11.31
CA THR A 325 16.57 -2.17 -12.65
C THR A 325 16.49 -0.63 -12.62
N MET A 326 17.61 0.02 -12.33
CA MET A 326 17.72 1.49 -12.27
C MET A 326 17.70 2.11 -13.69
N LYS A 327 16.56 1.98 -14.39
CA LYS A 327 16.33 2.53 -15.72
C LYS A 327 15.85 3.98 -15.67
N LEU A 328 15.69 4.58 -16.85
CA LEU A 328 15.10 5.91 -17.00
C LEU A 328 13.69 5.96 -16.41
N ASN A 329 13.42 7.01 -15.63
CA ASN A 329 12.08 7.45 -15.28
C ASN A 329 11.80 8.71 -16.13
N ALA A 330 11.19 8.55 -17.30
CA ALA A 330 11.17 9.63 -18.29
C ALA A 330 10.24 10.76 -17.88
N THR A 331 10.61 12.00 -18.15
CA THR A 331 9.79 13.17 -17.79
C THR A 331 8.37 13.07 -18.35
N ALA A 332 8.23 12.59 -19.61
CA ALA A 332 6.93 12.35 -20.24
C ALA A 332 6.05 11.35 -19.46
N GLU A 333 6.65 10.32 -18.86
CA GLU A 333 5.94 9.33 -18.04
C GLU A 333 5.53 9.90 -16.68
N MET A 334 6.30 10.86 -16.16
CA MET A 334 6.07 11.47 -14.85
C MET A 334 5.02 12.59 -14.88
N PHE A 335 4.85 13.32 -15.99
CA PHE A 335 3.92 14.46 -16.07
C PHE A 335 2.49 14.17 -15.59
N PRO A 336 1.85 13.04 -15.93
CA PRO A 336 0.44 12.81 -15.58
C PRO A 336 0.15 12.75 -14.08
N ILE A 337 1.15 12.45 -13.24
CA ILE A 337 0.92 12.28 -11.79
C ILE A 337 0.48 13.59 -11.11
N SER A 338 0.77 14.75 -11.71
CA SER A 338 0.39 16.06 -11.19
C SER A 338 -0.89 16.62 -11.81
N TRP A 339 -1.48 15.95 -12.81
CA TRP A 339 -2.73 16.39 -13.41
C TRP A 339 -3.85 16.32 -12.37
N PRO A 340 -4.72 17.34 -12.23
CA PRO A 340 -5.82 17.33 -11.28
C PRO A 340 -6.73 16.10 -11.43
N GLU A 341 -7.00 15.68 -12.66
CA GLU A 341 -7.83 14.52 -13.04
C GLU A 341 -7.25 13.20 -12.51
N ILE A 342 -5.94 13.15 -12.23
CA ILE A 342 -5.24 11.99 -11.67
C ILE A 342 -5.03 12.20 -10.16
N SER A 343 -4.45 13.32 -9.76
CA SER A 343 -3.99 13.56 -8.39
C SER A 343 -5.10 13.86 -7.38
N LYS A 344 -6.25 14.40 -7.79
CA LYS A 344 -7.30 14.90 -6.87
C LYS A 344 -8.51 13.98 -6.70
N LEU A 345 -8.58 12.85 -7.39
CA LEU A 345 -9.72 11.94 -7.23
C LEU A 345 -9.60 11.12 -5.93
N HIS A 346 -10.69 11.07 -5.18
CA HIS A 346 -10.81 10.23 -3.99
C HIS A 346 -10.99 8.75 -4.39
N PRO A 347 -10.31 7.77 -3.75
CA PRO A 347 -10.36 6.35 -4.14
C PRO A 347 -11.75 5.71 -4.14
N PHE A 348 -12.68 6.28 -3.39
CA PHE A 348 -14.06 5.80 -3.26
C PHE A 348 -15.09 6.73 -3.93
N ALA A 349 -14.65 7.56 -4.88
CA ALA A 349 -15.56 8.34 -5.71
C ALA A 349 -16.51 7.42 -6.51
N PRO A 350 -17.75 7.85 -6.79
CA PRO A 350 -18.68 7.14 -7.66
C PRO A 350 -18.06 6.73 -9.00
N SER A 351 -18.42 5.54 -9.49
CA SER A 351 -17.79 4.93 -10.67
C SER A 351 -17.86 5.78 -11.94
N ASP A 352 -18.95 6.51 -12.14
CA ASP A 352 -19.19 7.40 -13.28
C ASP A 352 -18.23 8.60 -13.33
N GLN A 353 -17.68 9.00 -12.17
CA GLN A 353 -16.67 10.04 -12.03
C GLN A 353 -15.23 9.52 -12.28
N THR A 354 -15.06 8.19 -12.37
CA THR A 354 -13.74 7.52 -12.43
C THR A 354 -13.45 6.85 -13.78
N ARG A 355 -14.25 7.14 -14.82
CA ARG A 355 -14.18 6.47 -16.13
C ARG A 355 -12.78 6.49 -16.75
N GLY A 356 -12.09 7.63 -16.73
CA GLY A 356 -10.73 7.73 -17.26
C GLY A 356 -9.71 6.87 -16.51
N TYR A 357 -9.80 6.81 -15.18
CA TYR A 357 -8.97 5.91 -14.37
C TYR A 357 -9.23 4.44 -14.70
N ARG A 358 -10.50 4.07 -14.86
CA ARG A 358 -10.90 2.69 -15.21
C ARG A 358 -10.36 2.30 -16.57
N GLU A 359 -10.46 3.16 -17.57
CA GLU A 359 -9.92 2.89 -18.91
C GLU A 359 -8.38 2.71 -18.87
N ILE A 360 -7.66 3.56 -18.14
CA ILE A 360 -6.21 3.42 -17.95
C ILE A 360 -5.86 2.09 -17.27
N CYS A 361 -6.61 1.72 -16.23
CA CYS A 361 -6.41 0.46 -15.51
C CYS A 361 -6.72 -0.75 -16.38
N GLU A 362 -7.81 -0.73 -17.14
CA GLU A 362 -8.20 -1.80 -18.07
C GLU A 362 -7.14 -2.02 -19.15
N GLN A 363 -6.67 -0.93 -19.80
CA GLN A 363 -5.60 -1.01 -20.79
C GLN A 363 -4.30 -1.58 -20.18
N LEU A 364 -3.95 -1.18 -18.96
CA LEU A 364 -2.80 -1.77 -18.26
C LEU A 364 -2.99 -3.24 -17.94
N GLU A 365 -4.16 -3.65 -17.45
CA GLU A 365 -4.48 -5.04 -17.17
C GLU A 365 -4.34 -5.89 -18.44
N GLU A 366 -4.82 -5.40 -19.58
CA GLU A 366 -4.70 -6.07 -20.88
C GLU A 366 -3.25 -6.16 -21.37
N TRP A 367 -2.51 -5.05 -21.38
CA TRP A 367 -1.13 -5.05 -21.86
C TRP A 367 -0.21 -5.88 -20.98
N LEU A 368 -0.38 -5.82 -19.66
CA LEU A 368 0.41 -6.63 -18.74
C LEU A 368 0.05 -8.12 -18.85
N ALA A 369 -1.22 -8.46 -19.09
CA ALA A 369 -1.63 -9.83 -19.39
C ALA A 369 -0.93 -10.37 -20.65
N GLU A 370 -0.89 -9.57 -21.73
CA GLU A 370 -0.19 -9.94 -22.97
C GLU A 370 1.32 -10.09 -22.77
N ILE A 371 1.96 -9.15 -22.08
CA ILE A 371 3.42 -9.20 -21.78
C ILE A 371 3.79 -10.45 -20.97
N THR A 372 2.86 -10.95 -20.16
CA THR A 372 3.14 -12.04 -19.23
C THR A 372 2.55 -13.39 -19.64
N GLY A 373 1.65 -13.43 -20.62
CA GLY A 373 0.93 -14.64 -21.04
C GLY A 373 -0.14 -15.09 -20.04
N PHE A 374 -0.63 -14.20 -19.18
CA PHE A 374 -1.64 -14.53 -18.16
C PHE A 374 -3.07 -14.19 -18.62
N ALA A 375 -4.06 -14.82 -17.98
CA ALA A 375 -5.47 -14.65 -18.32
C ALA A 375 -6.09 -13.39 -17.68
N ALA A 376 -5.58 -12.96 -16.53
CA ALA A 376 -6.04 -11.75 -15.85
C ALA A 376 -4.92 -11.12 -15.01
N ILE A 377 -5.03 -9.81 -14.80
CA ILE A 377 -4.14 -9.02 -13.94
C ILE A 377 -4.96 -8.47 -12.77
N SER A 378 -4.34 -8.28 -11.60
CA SER A 378 -4.85 -7.43 -10.52
C SER A 378 -3.83 -6.35 -10.17
N LEU A 379 -4.25 -5.09 -10.24
CA LEU A 379 -3.42 -3.91 -9.93
C LEU A 379 -3.42 -3.52 -8.44
N GLN A 380 -4.18 -4.22 -7.59
CA GLN A 380 -4.36 -3.85 -6.18
C GLN A 380 -3.07 -3.88 -5.33
N PRO A 381 -2.17 -4.87 -5.46
CA PRO A 381 -1.01 -4.94 -4.58
C PRO A 381 -0.03 -3.78 -4.84
N ASN A 382 0.28 -3.01 -3.80
CA ASN A 382 1.03 -1.76 -3.87
C ASN A 382 2.54 -1.91 -3.57
N ALA A 383 3.10 -3.11 -3.75
CA ALA A 383 4.53 -3.42 -3.70
C ALA A 383 4.75 -4.85 -4.23
N GLY A 384 5.96 -5.18 -4.68
CA GLY A 384 6.27 -6.54 -5.15
C GLY A 384 5.99 -7.62 -4.11
N SER A 385 6.41 -7.39 -2.85
CA SER A 385 6.11 -8.30 -1.75
C SER A 385 4.62 -8.42 -1.43
N GLN A 386 3.82 -7.39 -1.71
CA GLN A 386 2.36 -7.48 -1.61
C GLN A 386 1.76 -8.29 -2.77
N GLY A 387 2.39 -8.26 -3.95
CA GLY A 387 2.06 -9.14 -5.08
C GLY A 387 2.36 -10.60 -4.78
N GLU A 388 3.52 -10.90 -4.18
CA GLU A 388 3.84 -12.24 -3.66
C GLU A 388 2.79 -12.75 -2.69
N PHE A 389 2.47 -11.95 -1.67
CA PHE A 389 1.45 -12.29 -0.69
C PHE A 389 0.08 -12.53 -1.35
N ALA A 390 -0.34 -11.67 -2.29
CA ALA A 390 -1.61 -11.81 -2.99
C ALA A 390 -1.66 -13.06 -3.87
N GLY A 391 -0.59 -13.37 -4.60
CA GLY A 391 -0.52 -14.57 -5.45
C GLY A 391 -0.54 -15.86 -4.64
N LEU A 392 0.16 -15.90 -3.50
CA LEU A 392 0.15 -17.05 -2.59
C LEU A 392 -1.21 -17.24 -1.91
N LEU A 393 -1.91 -16.16 -1.56
CA LEU A 393 -3.30 -16.25 -1.11
C LEU A 393 -4.22 -16.80 -2.19
N ALA A 394 -4.05 -16.38 -3.45
CA ALA A 394 -4.83 -16.91 -4.57
C ALA A 394 -4.61 -18.43 -4.74
N ILE A 395 -3.36 -18.88 -4.68
CA ILE A 395 -3.01 -20.32 -4.68
C ILE A 395 -3.68 -21.05 -3.51
N ARG A 396 -3.62 -20.49 -2.30
CA ARG A 396 -4.23 -21.09 -1.11
C ARG A 396 -5.73 -21.27 -1.26
N GLU A 397 -6.45 -20.25 -1.69
CA GLU A 397 -7.90 -20.35 -1.89
C GLU A 397 -8.27 -21.25 -3.07
N TYR A 398 -7.42 -21.32 -4.11
CA TYR A 398 -7.59 -22.29 -5.19
C TYR A 398 -7.53 -23.73 -4.67
N HIS A 399 -6.51 -24.08 -3.88
CA HIS A 399 -6.42 -25.39 -3.22
C HIS A 399 -7.63 -25.65 -2.32
N ALA A 400 -8.01 -24.68 -1.49
CA ALA A 400 -9.17 -24.81 -0.62
C ALA A 400 -10.48 -25.05 -1.40
N SER A 401 -10.65 -24.41 -2.56
CA SER A 401 -11.83 -24.58 -3.42
C SER A 401 -11.96 -25.99 -4.01
N ARG A 402 -10.86 -26.74 -4.06
CA ARG A 402 -10.78 -28.14 -4.51
C ARG A 402 -10.77 -29.14 -3.35
N ALA A 403 -11.10 -28.68 -2.13
CA ALA A 403 -10.99 -29.45 -0.89
C ALA A 403 -9.55 -29.92 -0.55
N GLU A 404 -8.54 -29.23 -1.08
CA GLU A 404 -7.12 -29.50 -0.86
C GLU A 404 -6.47 -28.45 0.07
N ALA A 405 -7.23 -27.85 0.99
CA ALA A 405 -6.71 -26.82 1.92
C ALA A 405 -5.58 -27.33 2.85
N HIS A 406 -5.36 -28.64 2.91
CA HIS A 406 -4.23 -29.25 3.62
C HIS A 406 -2.89 -29.02 2.92
N ARG A 407 -2.88 -28.65 1.63
CA ARG A 407 -1.68 -28.27 0.90
C ARG A 407 -1.19 -26.92 1.40
N ASN A 408 -0.09 -26.94 2.16
CA ASN A 408 0.49 -25.74 2.76
C ASN A 408 2.02 -25.67 2.66
N VAL A 409 2.68 -26.59 1.94
CA VAL A 409 4.13 -26.53 1.71
C VAL A 409 4.45 -25.64 0.51
N CYS A 410 5.36 -24.69 0.73
CA CYS A 410 5.90 -23.82 -0.31
C CYS A 410 7.39 -24.10 -0.48
N LEU A 411 7.76 -24.68 -1.62
CA LEU A 411 9.15 -24.88 -2.01
C LEU A 411 9.76 -23.55 -2.44
N ILE A 412 10.94 -23.22 -1.94
CA ILE A 412 11.62 -21.95 -2.27
C ILE A 412 13.11 -22.20 -2.46
N ALA A 413 13.63 -21.88 -3.64
CA ALA A 413 15.07 -21.98 -3.91
C ALA A 413 15.89 -21.12 -2.93
N THR A 414 17.05 -21.59 -2.50
CA THR A 414 17.93 -20.84 -1.59
C THR A 414 18.41 -19.52 -2.17
N SER A 415 18.45 -19.41 -3.50
CA SER A 415 18.78 -18.19 -4.24
C SER A 415 17.66 -17.14 -4.24
N ALA A 416 16.42 -17.51 -3.92
CA ALA A 416 15.28 -16.60 -4.00
C ALA A 416 15.45 -15.35 -3.13
N HIS A 417 14.85 -14.24 -3.54
CA HIS A 417 14.84 -13.00 -2.76
C HIS A 417 14.23 -13.24 -1.37
N GLY A 418 14.65 -12.45 -0.36
CA GLY A 418 14.23 -12.66 1.03
C GLY A 418 12.74 -12.38 1.27
N THR A 419 12.07 -11.66 0.37
CA THR A 419 10.62 -11.43 0.41
C THR A 419 9.84 -12.73 0.19
N ASN A 420 10.29 -13.62 -0.70
CA ASN A 420 9.60 -14.86 -1.04
C ASN A 420 9.27 -15.70 0.21
N PRO A 421 10.26 -16.11 1.04
CA PRO A 421 9.98 -16.87 2.25
C PRO A 421 9.18 -16.07 3.29
N ALA A 422 9.40 -14.76 3.41
CA ALA A 422 8.62 -13.92 4.32
C ALA A 422 7.13 -13.85 3.92
N SER A 423 6.85 -13.70 2.62
CA SER A 423 5.50 -13.69 2.03
C SER A 423 4.82 -15.04 2.19
N ALA A 424 5.55 -16.15 2.01
CA ALA A 424 5.05 -17.51 2.22
C ALA A 424 4.60 -17.76 3.66
N VAL A 425 5.44 -17.44 4.65
CA VAL A 425 5.07 -17.54 6.07
C VAL A 425 3.87 -16.66 6.39
N MET A 426 3.86 -15.42 5.88
CA MET A 426 2.74 -14.48 6.10
C MET A 426 1.43 -14.96 5.48
N ALA A 427 1.48 -15.72 4.38
CA ALA A 427 0.34 -16.39 3.75
C ALA A 427 0.02 -17.77 4.36
N GLY A 428 0.66 -18.13 5.48
CA GLY A 428 0.38 -19.34 6.24
C GLY A 428 0.92 -20.64 5.63
N PHE A 429 1.97 -20.54 4.79
CA PHE A 429 2.66 -21.70 4.23
C PHE A 429 3.86 -22.11 5.10
N LYS A 430 4.17 -23.41 5.06
CA LYS A 430 5.43 -23.98 5.56
C LYS A 430 6.49 -23.87 4.47
N VAL A 431 7.54 -23.09 4.71
CA VAL A 431 8.66 -22.95 3.77
C VAL A 431 9.56 -24.17 3.83
N VAL A 432 9.87 -24.74 2.68
CA VAL A 432 10.86 -25.81 2.51
C VAL A 432 11.87 -25.34 1.46
N SER A 433 13.14 -25.23 1.87
CA SER A 433 14.19 -24.72 0.99
C SER A 433 14.56 -25.76 -0.07
N VAL A 434 14.77 -25.34 -1.32
CA VAL A 434 15.34 -26.16 -2.41
C VAL A 434 16.77 -25.68 -2.69
N ALA A 435 17.70 -26.61 -2.81
CA ALA A 435 19.11 -26.33 -3.04
C ALA A 435 19.36 -25.74 -4.43
N CYS A 436 20.47 -25.02 -4.56
CA CYS A 436 21.04 -24.64 -5.84
C CYS A 436 22.36 -25.38 -6.06
N LEU A 437 22.64 -25.72 -7.31
CA LEU A 437 23.90 -26.28 -7.76
C LEU A 437 25.03 -25.25 -7.67
N LYS A 438 26.28 -25.70 -7.82
CA LYS A 438 27.47 -24.83 -7.76
C LYS A 438 27.52 -23.78 -8.88
N ASP A 439 26.90 -24.07 -10.02
CA ASP A 439 26.73 -23.14 -11.15
C ASP A 439 25.54 -22.19 -10.96
N GLY A 440 24.81 -22.29 -9.86
CA GLY A 440 23.77 -21.36 -9.44
C GLY A 440 22.36 -21.72 -9.88
N ASP A 441 22.19 -22.77 -10.69
CA ASP A 441 20.89 -23.30 -11.12
C ASP A 441 20.17 -24.02 -9.95
N ILE A 442 18.85 -24.18 -10.04
CA ILE A 442 18.10 -25.00 -9.08
C ILE A 442 18.51 -26.47 -9.21
N ASP A 443 18.76 -27.13 -8.08
CA ASP A 443 19.05 -28.57 -8.06
C ASP A 443 17.75 -29.36 -8.32
N LEU A 444 17.61 -29.86 -9.54
CA LEU A 444 16.44 -30.65 -9.96
C LEU A 444 16.28 -31.96 -9.17
N ALA A 445 17.37 -32.58 -8.71
CA ALA A 445 17.30 -33.82 -7.95
C ALA A 445 16.74 -33.55 -6.55
N ASP A 446 17.21 -32.47 -5.91
CA ASP A 446 16.69 -32.00 -4.64
C ASP A 446 15.23 -31.52 -4.76
N LEU A 447 14.89 -30.81 -5.85
CA LEU A 447 13.51 -30.40 -6.14
C LEU A 447 12.57 -31.60 -6.26
N ARG A 448 12.95 -32.63 -7.03
CA ARG A 448 12.16 -33.87 -7.18
C ARG A 448 11.99 -34.57 -5.84
N THR A 449 13.08 -34.74 -5.09
CA THR A 449 13.06 -35.37 -3.77
C THR A 449 12.08 -34.65 -2.84
N LYS A 450 12.13 -33.32 -2.77
CA LYS A 450 11.23 -32.53 -1.93
C LYS A 450 9.78 -32.51 -2.43
N ALA A 451 9.57 -32.54 -3.74
CA ALA A 451 8.25 -32.66 -4.33
C ALA A 451 7.62 -34.03 -4.02
N ASP A 452 8.40 -35.12 -4.06
CA ASP A 452 7.98 -36.47 -3.69
C ASP A 452 7.67 -36.54 -2.18
N GLU A 453 8.57 -36.05 -1.33
CA GLU A 453 8.40 -36.00 0.14
C GLU A 453 7.13 -35.23 0.54
N HIS A 454 6.82 -34.15 -0.20
CA HIS A 454 5.69 -33.28 0.05
C HIS A 454 4.52 -33.49 -0.93
N ALA A 455 4.44 -34.60 -1.67
CA ALA A 455 3.44 -34.80 -2.73
C ALA A 455 1.99 -34.55 -2.25
N ARG A 456 1.71 -34.90 -0.99
CA ARG A 456 0.41 -34.73 -0.35
C ARG A 456 0.13 -33.28 0.06
N ASP A 457 1.12 -32.54 0.54
CA ASP A 457 0.95 -31.21 1.14
C ASP A 457 1.61 -30.07 0.33
N LEU A 458 2.19 -30.39 -0.83
CA LEU A 458 2.78 -29.44 -1.76
C LEU A 458 1.69 -28.52 -2.31
N ALA A 459 1.89 -27.23 -2.05
CA ALA A 459 0.96 -26.19 -2.43
C ALA A 459 1.55 -25.27 -3.50
N ALA A 460 2.82 -24.89 -3.35
CA ALA A 460 3.47 -24.00 -4.30
C ALA A 460 4.98 -24.22 -4.42
N LEU A 461 5.55 -23.76 -5.53
CA LEU A 461 6.95 -23.38 -5.69
C LEU A 461 7.02 -21.86 -5.90
N MET A 462 7.97 -21.18 -5.26
CA MET A 462 8.38 -19.83 -5.64
C MET A 462 9.73 -19.86 -6.35
N VAL A 463 9.75 -19.40 -7.60
CA VAL A 463 10.95 -19.32 -8.44
C VAL A 463 11.11 -17.90 -9.01
N THR A 464 12.34 -17.46 -9.24
CA THR A 464 12.65 -16.19 -9.92
C THR A 464 13.23 -16.52 -11.28
N TYR A 465 12.71 -15.92 -12.36
CA TYR A 465 13.24 -16.15 -13.72
C TYR A 465 13.48 -14.83 -14.47
N PRO A 466 14.66 -14.63 -15.10
CA PRO A 466 15.91 -15.36 -14.81
C PRO A 466 16.24 -15.29 -13.31
N SER A 467 17.10 -16.20 -12.83
CA SER A 467 17.38 -16.36 -11.40
C SER A 467 17.96 -15.08 -10.78
N THR A 468 18.00 -15.00 -9.46
CA THR A 468 18.63 -13.87 -8.74
C THR A 468 20.14 -13.78 -8.99
N HIS A 469 20.75 -14.85 -9.52
CA HIS A 469 22.13 -14.87 -10.00
C HIS A 469 22.30 -14.21 -11.39
N GLY A 470 21.21 -13.85 -12.07
CA GLY A 470 21.24 -13.21 -13.38
C GLY A 470 21.39 -14.19 -14.55
N VAL A 471 21.00 -15.47 -14.36
CA VAL A 471 21.16 -16.54 -15.35
C VAL A 471 19.80 -17.10 -15.77
N PHE A 472 19.66 -17.42 -17.05
CA PHE A 472 18.49 -18.13 -17.60
C PHE A 472 18.69 -19.64 -17.45
N GLU A 473 17.87 -20.28 -16.62
CA GLU A 473 17.89 -21.72 -16.39
C GLU A 473 17.19 -22.45 -17.57
N PRO A 474 17.89 -23.36 -18.29
CA PRO A 474 17.28 -24.08 -19.42
C PRO A 474 16.18 -25.06 -18.99
N THR A 475 16.06 -25.34 -17.69
CA THR A 475 15.19 -26.34 -17.08
C THR A 475 13.90 -25.77 -16.50
N ILE A 476 13.60 -24.47 -16.69
CA ILE A 476 12.44 -23.81 -16.06
C ILE A 476 11.10 -24.51 -16.32
N ARG A 477 10.89 -25.06 -17.53
CA ARG A 477 9.67 -25.84 -17.83
C ARG A 477 9.62 -27.15 -17.06
N GLU A 478 10.73 -27.86 -16.98
CA GLU A 478 10.83 -29.10 -16.20
C GLU A 478 10.56 -28.84 -14.71
N ILE A 479 11.06 -27.72 -14.17
CA ILE A 479 10.77 -27.27 -12.81
C ILE A 479 9.26 -27.08 -12.60
N CYS A 480 8.58 -26.40 -13.52
CA CYS A 480 7.13 -26.22 -13.47
C CYS A 480 6.40 -27.57 -13.53
N ASP A 481 6.78 -28.43 -14.47
CA ASP A 481 6.17 -29.75 -14.69
C ASP A 481 6.30 -30.65 -13.45
N ILE A 482 7.46 -30.64 -12.77
CA ILE A 482 7.66 -31.37 -11.51
C ILE A 482 6.64 -30.92 -10.46
N VAL A 483 6.46 -29.62 -10.28
CA VAL A 483 5.55 -29.07 -9.26
C VAL A 483 4.09 -29.38 -9.60
N HIS A 484 3.71 -29.22 -10.87
CA HIS A 484 2.36 -29.52 -11.36
C HIS A 484 2.02 -31.00 -11.25
N ALA A 485 2.96 -31.89 -11.55
CA ALA A 485 2.78 -33.34 -11.39
C ALA A 485 2.46 -33.75 -9.94
N HIS A 486 2.87 -32.95 -8.96
CA HIS A 486 2.61 -33.15 -7.54
C HIS A 486 1.43 -32.32 -7.01
N GLY A 487 0.65 -31.71 -7.90
CA GLY A 487 -0.54 -30.93 -7.56
C GLY A 487 -0.27 -29.53 -7.01
N GLY A 488 1.00 -29.09 -6.98
CA GLY A 488 1.40 -27.75 -6.59
C GLY A 488 1.08 -26.69 -7.65
N GLN A 489 1.34 -25.42 -7.33
CA GLN A 489 1.23 -24.28 -8.23
C GLN A 489 2.56 -23.54 -8.32
N VAL A 490 2.85 -22.91 -9.45
CA VAL A 490 4.12 -22.20 -9.67
C VAL A 490 3.89 -20.70 -9.54
N PHE A 491 4.44 -20.12 -8.49
CA PHE A 491 4.58 -18.68 -8.34
C PHE A 491 5.92 -18.23 -8.93
N MET A 492 5.89 -17.35 -9.92
CA MET A 492 7.08 -16.70 -10.45
C MET A 492 7.26 -15.29 -9.88
N ASP A 493 8.42 -15.03 -9.30
CA ASP A 493 8.87 -13.68 -9.00
C ASP A 493 9.32 -12.98 -10.30
N GLY A 494 8.53 -12.00 -10.73
CA GLY A 494 8.75 -11.22 -11.94
C GLY A 494 9.56 -9.94 -11.73
N ALA A 495 10.31 -9.81 -10.63
CA ALA A 495 11.23 -8.68 -10.43
C ALA A 495 12.26 -8.55 -11.57
N ASN A 496 12.59 -9.67 -12.24
CA ASN A 496 13.57 -9.75 -13.32
C ASN A 496 12.94 -9.71 -14.72
N MET A 497 11.67 -9.30 -14.86
CA MET A 497 10.97 -9.23 -16.15
C MET A 497 11.61 -8.29 -17.19
N ASN A 498 12.51 -7.39 -16.78
CA ASN A 498 13.28 -6.56 -17.72
C ASN A 498 14.20 -7.38 -18.65
N ALA A 499 14.46 -8.64 -18.33
CA ALA A 499 15.17 -9.57 -19.21
C ALA A 499 14.22 -10.44 -20.05
N GLN A 500 12.90 -10.28 -19.91
CA GLN A 500 11.90 -11.14 -20.54
C GLN A 500 10.95 -10.42 -21.49
N CYS A 501 10.59 -9.15 -21.23
CA CYS A 501 9.58 -8.43 -21.99
C CYS A 501 9.87 -8.50 -23.51
N GLY A 502 8.93 -9.05 -24.29
CA GLY A 502 9.04 -9.22 -25.73
C GLY A 502 9.93 -10.38 -26.21
N LEU A 503 10.49 -11.18 -25.30
CA LEU A 503 11.38 -12.31 -25.58
C LEU A 503 10.78 -13.65 -25.12
N CYS A 504 10.20 -13.69 -23.92
CA CYS A 504 9.49 -14.85 -23.38
C CYS A 504 8.43 -14.40 -22.36
N ARG A 505 7.44 -15.26 -22.09
CA ARG A 505 6.30 -14.93 -21.23
C ARG A 505 6.11 -16.01 -20.14
N PRO A 506 6.03 -15.65 -18.85
CA PRO A 506 5.80 -16.58 -17.74
C PRO A 506 4.69 -17.60 -17.93
N GLY A 507 3.53 -17.16 -18.42
CA GLY A 507 2.39 -18.03 -18.66
C GLY A 507 2.64 -19.10 -19.73
N ASP A 508 3.56 -18.87 -20.67
CA ASP A 508 3.84 -19.81 -21.77
C ASP A 508 4.79 -20.96 -21.37
N TYR A 509 5.47 -20.85 -20.24
CA TYR A 509 6.43 -21.85 -19.76
C TYR A 509 6.09 -22.43 -18.38
N GLY A 510 4.84 -22.24 -17.93
CA GLY A 510 4.26 -23.01 -16.82
C GLY A 510 4.11 -22.27 -15.49
N ALA A 511 4.36 -20.95 -15.43
CA ALA A 511 4.00 -20.18 -14.23
C ALA A 511 2.46 -20.05 -14.13
N ASP A 512 1.91 -20.23 -12.93
CA ASP A 512 0.46 -20.05 -12.68
C ASP A 512 0.13 -18.63 -12.21
N VAL A 513 1.08 -17.99 -11.51
CA VAL A 513 0.94 -16.62 -11.02
C VAL A 513 2.30 -15.94 -11.02
N CYS A 514 2.31 -14.65 -11.35
CA CYS A 514 3.52 -13.84 -11.31
C CYS A 514 3.20 -12.46 -10.75
N HIS A 515 4.06 -11.92 -9.90
CA HIS A 515 4.03 -10.49 -9.60
C HIS A 515 5.03 -9.73 -10.47
N LEU A 516 4.70 -8.49 -10.84
CA LEU A 516 5.62 -7.58 -11.54
C LEU A 516 6.07 -6.46 -10.61
N ASN A 517 7.30 -5.97 -10.74
CA ASN A 517 7.69 -4.71 -10.11
C ASN A 517 7.59 -3.55 -11.12
N LEU A 518 6.50 -2.79 -11.07
CA LEU A 518 6.34 -1.63 -11.97
C LEU A 518 7.42 -0.56 -11.73
N HIS A 519 7.91 -0.47 -10.50
CA HIS A 519 9.01 0.40 -10.05
C HIS A 519 10.41 -0.15 -10.34
N LYS A 520 10.49 -1.20 -11.14
CA LYS A 520 11.74 -1.74 -11.69
C LYS A 520 11.60 -1.79 -13.21
N THR A 521 10.80 -2.74 -13.68
CA THR A 521 10.68 -3.06 -15.11
C THR A 521 9.89 -2.00 -15.89
N PHE A 522 9.00 -1.25 -15.25
CA PHE A 522 8.04 -0.37 -15.95
C PHE A 522 8.06 1.09 -15.45
N CYS A 523 9.27 1.58 -15.16
CA CYS A 523 9.63 2.99 -15.02
C CYS A 523 9.03 3.79 -13.86
N ILE A 524 8.20 3.22 -12.98
CA ILE A 524 7.84 3.93 -11.73
C ILE A 524 9.15 4.25 -10.96
N PRO A 525 9.34 5.49 -10.48
CA PRO A 525 10.60 5.89 -9.84
C PRO A 525 10.81 5.17 -8.51
N HIS A 526 12.07 4.84 -8.21
CA HIS A 526 12.44 4.16 -6.97
C HIS A 526 12.20 5.01 -5.71
N GLY A 527 12.21 6.35 -5.84
CA GLY A 527 11.81 7.28 -4.77
C GLY A 527 12.60 7.16 -3.45
N GLY A 528 13.86 6.74 -3.50
CA GLY A 528 14.68 6.48 -2.29
C GLY A 528 14.25 5.23 -1.50
N GLY A 529 13.38 4.39 -2.05
CA GLY A 529 12.86 3.17 -1.41
C GLY A 529 11.33 3.05 -1.40
N GLY A 530 10.64 3.74 -2.31
CA GLY A 530 9.20 3.76 -2.50
C GLY A 530 8.72 5.10 -3.08
N PRO A 531 7.69 5.12 -3.92
CA PRO A 531 6.62 4.13 -3.99
C PRO A 531 6.92 2.91 -4.88
N GLY A 532 6.10 1.88 -4.75
CA GLY A 532 6.05 0.76 -5.67
C GLY A 532 4.61 0.37 -6.00
N VAL A 533 4.46 -0.43 -7.05
CA VAL A 533 3.25 -1.20 -7.37
C VAL A 533 3.70 -2.60 -7.78
N GLY A 534 2.97 -3.61 -7.33
CA GLY A 534 3.26 -5.03 -7.50
C GLY A 534 2.10 -5.83 -8.08
N PRO A 535 1.60 -5.50 -9.29
CA PRO A 535 0.44 -6.19 -9.83
C PRO A 535 0.72 -7.68 -10.02
N ILE A 536 -0.31 -8.51 -9.92
CA ILE A 536 -0.20 -9.96 -10.17
C ILE A 536 -0.92 -10.35 -11.46
N GLY A 537 -0.27 -11.15 -12.29
CA GLY A 537 -0.88 -11.88 -13.40
C GLY A 537 -1.13 -13.32 -12.99
N VAL A 538 -2.27 -13.87 -13.41
CA VAL A 538 -2.69 -15.23 -13.04
C VAL A 538 -3.20 -16.04 -14.22
N ALA A 539 -2.95 -17.34 -14.19
CA ALA A 539 -3.51 -18.32 -15.11
C ALA A 539 -5.03 -18.44 -14.92
N LYS A 540 -5.70 -19.01 -15.93
CA LYS A 540 -7.16 -19.02 -16.03
C LYS A 540 -7.88 -19.59 -14.80
N HIS A 541 -7.36 -20.66 -14.20
CA HIS A 541 -7.95 -21.29 -13.02
C HIS A 541 -7.81 -20.46 -11.74
N LEU A 542 -6.89 -19.50 -11.69
CA LEU A 542 -6.65 -18.62 -10.54
C LEU A 542 -7.42 -17.28 -10.60
N VAL A 543 -8.05 -16.94 -11.74
CA VAL A 543 -8.78 -15.67 -11.94
C VAL A 543 -9.82 -15.41 -10.85
N ASN A 544 -10.52 -16.45 -10.42
CA ASN A 544 -11.59 -16.38 -9.42
C ASN A 544 -11.10 -16.09 -8.00
N PHE A 545 -9.78 -16.13 -7.78
CA PHE A 545 -9.12 -15.99 -6.49
C PHE A 545 -8.28 -14.72 -6.39
N LEU A 546 -8.37 -13.82 -7.38
CA LEU A 546 -7.75 -12.50 -7.33
C LEU A 546 -8.27 -11.65 -6.14
N PRO A 547 -7.49 -10.66 -5.65
CA PRO A 547 -7.96 -9.74 -4.61
C PRO A 547 -9.29 -9.09 -4.97
N SER A 548 -10.27 -9.19 -4.06
CA SER A 548 -11.52 -8.44 -4.16
C SER A 548 -11.26 -6.94 -4.06
N ALA A 549 -12.05 -6.14 -4.78
CA ALA A 549 -12.10 -4.70 -4.55
C ALA A 549 -12.68 -4.40 -3.15
N ALA A 550 -12.04 -3.51 -2.39
CA ALA A 550 -12.62 -3.01 -1.16
C ALA A 550 -13.74 -2.03 -1.51
N ASN A 551 -15.00 -2.39 -1.22
CA ASN A 551 -16.19 -1.52 -1.25
C ASN A 551 -16.20 -0.44 -2.36
N VAL A 552 -16.15 -0.84 -3.63
CA VAL A 552 -16.45 0.07 -4.75
C VAL A 552 -17.96 0.00 -5.02
N GLN A 553 -18.66 1.13 -4.85
CA GLN A 553 -20.06 1.27 -5.25
C GLN A 553 -20.14 1.77 -6.70
N GLY A 554 -20.95 1.12 -7.54
CA GLY A 554 -21.26 1.58 -8.92
C GLY A 554 -21.13 0.51 -10.02
N PRO A 555 -21.49 0.83 -11.28
CA PRO A 555 -21.28 -0.02 -12.46
C PRO A 555 -19.82 -0.44 -12.64
N LYS A 556 -19.64 -1.71 -13.03
CA LYS A 556 -18.39 -2.46 -12.95
C LYS A 556 -17.67 -2.51 -14.29
N SER A 557 -16.33 -2.45 -14.28
CA SER A 557 -15.51 -2.73 -15.47
C SER A 557 -15.73 -4.16 -15.97
N ASN A 558 -15.29 -4.46 -17.20
CA ASN A 558 -15.36 -5.82 -17.72
C ASN A 558 -14.50 -6.80 -16.89
N SER A 559 -13.35 -6.34 -16.39
CA SER A 559 -12.50 -7.11 -15.46
C SER A 559 -13.16 -7.31 -14.09
N GLU A 560 -13.89 -6.31 -13.57
CA GLU A 560 -14.71 -6.44 -12.35
C GLU A 560 -15.91 -7.38 -12.54
N ARG A 561 -16.54 -7.39 -13.73
CA ARG A 561 -17.65 -8.31 -14.07
C ARG A 561 -17.18 -9.76 -14.16
N ILE A 562 -16.00 -10.00 -14.76
CA ILE A 562 -15.36 -11.32 -14.79
C ILE A 562 -15.04 -11.79 -13.36
N ARG A 563 -14.50 -10.90 -12.51
CA ARG A 563 -14.24 -11.18 -11.09
C ARG A 563 -15.53 -11.39 -10.28
N GLU A 564 -16.65 -10.78 -10.63
CA GLU A 564 -17.90 -10.90 -9.89
C GLU A 564 -18.73 -12.14 -10.27
N GLN A 565 -18.75 -12.53 -11.55
CA GLN A 565 -19.29 -13.85 -11.94
C GLN A 565 -18.55 -14.99 -11.22
N ALA A 566 -17.29 -14.76 -10.85
CA ALA A 566 -16.48 -15.63 -10.01
C ALA A 566 -16.67 -15.45 -8.49
N ALA A 567 -17.20 -14.30 -8.04
CA ALA A 567 -17.24 -13.89 -6.63
C ALA A 567 -18.38 -14.48 -5.81
N GLN A 568 -19.14 -15.45 -6.33
CA GLN A 568 -19.95 -16.32 -5.47
C GLN A 568 -19.00 -17.23 -4.66
N ARG A 569 -18.54 -16.70 -3.52
CA ARG A 569 -17.83 -17.37 -2.40
C ARG A 569 -16.33 -17.70 -2.56
N ARG A 570 -15.60 -17.23 -3.59
CA ARG A 570 -14.24 -17.73 -3.87
C ARG A 570 -13.08 -16.73 -3.98
N SER A 571 -13.27 -15.41 -3.92
CA SER A 571 -12.14 -14.47 -4.01
C SER A 571 -11.35 -14.34 -2.70
N ILE A 572 -10.07 -13.97 -2.77
CA ILE A 572 -9.33 -13.51 -1.57
C ILE A 572 -9.82 -12.10 -1.19
N GLY A 573 -9.80 -11.78 0.11
CA GLY A 573 -10.11 -10.43 0.59
C GLY A 573 -9.10 -9.38 0.12
N PRO A 574 -9.33 -8.08 0.38
CA PRO A 574 -8.44 -7.02 -0.09
C PRO A 574 -7.08 -7.07 0.61
N VAL A 575 -6.00 -6.89 -0.17
CA VAL A 575 -4.60 -6.89 0.28
C VAL A 575 -4.01 -5.48 0.39
N ALA A 576 -4.69 -4.47 -0.17
CA ALA A 576 -4.39 -3.04 -0.02
C ALA A 576 -5.63 -2.29 0.50
N ALA A 577 -5.42 -1.05 0.97
CA ALA A 577 -6.50 -0.22 1.49
C ALA A 577 -7.41 0.35 0.38
N ALA A 578 -6.83 0.66 -0.78
CA ALA A 578 -7.53 1.17 -1.95
C ALA A 578 -7.70 0.06 -3.03
N PRO A 579 -8.76 0.09 -3.85
CA PRO A 579 -9.07 -0.96 -4.83
C PRO A 579 -7.96 -1.21 -5.86
N TYR A 580 -7.31 -0.13 -6.32
CA TYR A 580 -6.21 -0.14 -7.28
C TYR A 580 -4.86 0.24 -6.65
N GLY A 581 -4.74 0.09 -5.32
CA GLY A 581 -3.52 0.45 -4.60
C GLY A 581 -3.13 1.92 -4.82
N SER A 582 -1.92 2.14 -5.35
CA SER A 582 -1.40 3.48 -5.67
C SER A 582 -1.75 3.87 -7.11
N ALA A 583 -3.02 4.19 -7.36
CA ALA A 583 -3.54 4.30 -8.73
C ALA A 583 -2.90 5.43 -9.55
N SER A 584 -2.59 6.58 -8.95
CA SER A 584 -2.05 7.73 -9.70
C SER A 584 -0.75 7.44 -10.44
N ILE A 585 0.12 6.60 -9.87
CA ILE A 585 1.42 6.24 -10.45
C ILE A 585 1.35 5.11 -11.48
N LEU A 586 0.18 4.49 -11.68
CA LEU A 586 -0.04 3.55 -12.78
C LEU A 586 0.11 4.24 -14.15
N THR A 587 -0.20 5.54 -14.21
CA THR A 587 -0.05 6.36 -15.42
C THR A 587 1.39 6.37 -15.97
N ILE A 588 2.40 6.25 -15.10
CA ILE A 588 3.81 6.16 -15.51
C ILE A 588 4.05 4.91 -16.35
N THR A 589 3.62 3.76 -15.86
CA THR A 589 3.73 2.49 -16.58
C THR A 589 2.87 2.50 -17.85
N TRP A 590 1.68 3.10 -17.80
CA TRP A 590 0.82 3.25 -18.98
C TRP A 590 1.53 4.05 -20.07
N MET A 591 2.13 5.19 -19.72
CA MET A 591 2.90 6.03 -20.63
C MET A 591 4.10 5.26 -21.22
N TYR A 592 4.86 4.55 -20.40
CA TYR A 592 6.00 3.75 -20.85
C TYR A 592 5.57 2.71 -21.90
N ILE A 593 4.58 1.88 -21.59
CA ILE A 593 4.11 0.83 -22.50
C ILE A 593 3.56 1.46 -23.79
N ARG A 594 2.76 2.52 -23.66
CA ARG A 594 2.14 3.20 -24.79
C ARG A 594 3.16 3.84 -25.75
N MET A 595 4.21 4.46 -25.21
CA MET A 595 5.24 5.14 -26.01
C MET A 595 6.24 4.16 -26.63
N MET A 596 6.60 3.10 -25.90
CA MET A 596 7.56 2.10 -26.39
C MET A 596 6.93 1.19 -27.46
N GLY A 597 5.67 0.81 -27.27
CA GLY A 597 5.04 -0.24 -28.08
C GLY A 597 5.76 -1.60 -27.97
N PRO A 598 5.28 -2.63 -28.69
CA PRO A 598 5.84 -3.98 -28.59
C PRO A 598 7.33 -4.05 -28.97
N GLU A 599 7.71 -3.43 -30.10
CA GLU A 599 9.10 -3.43 -30.58
C GLU A 599 10.06 -2.72 -29.62
N GLY A 600 9.64 -1.58 -29.06
CA GLY A 600 10.45 -0.85 -28.09
C GLY A 600 10.63 -1.64 -26.79
N LEU A 601 9.58 -2.29 -26.29
CA LEU A 601 9.66 -3.12 -25.09
C LEU A 601 10.62 -4.30 -25.29
N LYS A 602 10.52 -4.99 -26.43
CA LYS A 602 11.45 -6.07 -26.80
C LYS A 602 12.89 -5.55 -26.86
N ARG A 603 13.11 -4.44 -27.57
CA ARG A 603 14.43 -3.85 -27.73
C ARG A 603 15.05 -3.42 -26.40
N ALA A 604 14.24 -2.92 -25.47
CA ALA A 604 14.71 -2.56 -24.13
C ALA A 604 15.27 -3.78 -23.37
N SER A 605 14.63 -4.94 -23.48
CA SER A 605 15.12 -6.19 -22.89
C SER A 605 16.41 -6.67 -23.56
N GLU A 606 16.47 -6.65 -24.89
CA GLU A 606 17.68 -7.01 -25.65
C GLU A 606 18.89 -6.15 -25.25
N VAL A 607 18.69 -4.83 -25.16
CA VAL A 607 19.76 -3.89 -24.79
C VAL A 607 20.17 -4.06 -23.32
N ALA A 608 19.23 -4.36 -22.42
CA ALA A 608 19.57 -4.65 -21.03
C ALA A 608 20.47 -5.88 -20.90
N ILE A 609 20.15 -6.96 -21.62
CA ILE A 609 20.95 -8.19 -21.66
C ILE A 609 22.32 -7.91 -22.31
N LEU A 610 22.35 -7.17 -23.42
CA LEU A 610 23.59 -6.77 -24.10
C LEU A 610 24.51 -5.99 -23.16
N ASN A 611 23.99 -4.97 -22.48
CA ASN A 611 24.77 -4.12 -21.57
C ASN A 611 25.35 -4.92 -20.40
N ALA A 612 24.56 -5.83 -19.81
CA ALA A 612 25.03 -6.70 -18.74
C ALA A 612 26.17 -7.62 -19.21
N ASN A 613 26.01 -8.28 -20.37
CA ASN A 613 27.04 -9.14 -20.95
C ASN A 613 28.30 -8.37 -21.36
N TYR A 614 28.16 -7.15 -21.88
CA TYR A 614 29.30 -6.29 -22.21
C TYR A 614 30.13 -5.94 -20.96
N ILE A 615 29.48 -5.53 -19.86
CA ILE A 615 30.15 -5.22 -18.60
C ILE A 615 30.81 -6.48 -18.03
N ALA A 616 30.08 -7.59 -17.97
CA ALA A 616 30.58 -8.87 -17.51
C ALA A 616 31.84 -9.29 -18.29
N LYS A 617 31.80 -9.24 -19.63
CA LYS A 617 32.94 -9.58 -20.49
C LYS A 617 34.15 -8.68 -20.27
N ARG A 618 33.94 -7.38 -20.03
CA ARG A 618 35.04 -6.43 -19.78
C ARG A 618 35.69 -6.62 -18.41
N LEU A 619 34.92 -7.03 -17.41
CA LEU A 619 35.42 -7.18 -16.04
C LEU A 619 35.94 -8.59 -15.73
N ASP A 620 35.52 -9.61 -16.48
CA ASP A 620 35.86 -11.03 -16.24
C ASP A 620 37.37 -11.30 -15.97
N PRO A 621 38.34 -10.66 -16.67
CA PRO A 621 39.77 -10.89 -16.38
C PRO A 621 40.23 -10.42 -14.99
N ALA A 622 39.54 -9.43 -14.40
CA ALA A 622 39.87 -8.87 -13.08
C ALA A 622 38.91 -9.34 -11.98
N PHE A 623 37.63 -9.54 -12.33
CA PHE A 623 36.56 -9.99 -11.45
C PHE A 623 35.81 -11.12 -12.16
N PRO A 624 36.20 -12.39 -11.92
CA PRO A 624 35.56 -13.53 -12.55
C PRO A 624 34.06 -13.55 -12.28
N VAL A 625 33.27 -13.66 -13.35
CA VAL A 625 31.81 -13.74 -13.22
C VAL A 625 31.44 -15.09 -12.61
N LEU A 626 30.82 -15.04 -11.42
CA LEU A 626 30.57 -16.22 -10.58
C LEU A 626 29.61 -17.23 -11.21
N PHE A 627 28.56 -16.75 -11.90
CA PHE A 627 27.54 -17.57 -12.54
C PHE A 627 27.35 -17.15 -13.99
N LYS A 628 27.36 -18.11 -14.91
CA LYS A 628 27.17 -17.90 -16.35
C LYS A 628 26.17 -18.93 -16.87
N GLY A 629 25.36 -18.55 -17.85
CA GLY A 629 24.56 -19.52 -18.59
C GLY A 629 25.45 -20.54 -19.31
N LYS A 630 24.89 -21.72 -19.60
CA LYS A 630 25.62 -22.80 -20.32
C LYS A 630 25.96 -22.48 -21.78
N HIS A 631 25.39 -21.41 -22.34
CA HIS A 631 25.52 -21.02 -23.74
C HIS A 631 25.96 -19.56 -23.88
#